data_AF-W1YWP4-F1
#
_entry.id   AF-W1YWP4-F1
#
_cell.length_a   1.000
_cell.length_b   1.000
_cell.length_c   1.000
_cell.angle_alpha   90.00
_cell.angle_beta   90.00
_cell.angle_gamma   90.00
#
_symmetry.space_group_name_H-M   'P 1'
#
loop_
_entity.id
_entity.type
_entity.pdbx_description
1 polymer ?
#
loop_
_entity_poly.entity_id
_entity_poly.type
_entity_poly.pdbx_seq_one_letter_code
_entity_poly.pdbx_strand_id
1 'polypeptide(L)'
;VIVVASLYQEGALIMKKMREMGMNQPVIGSNGFNSPEFIKIAGAAADGVIVGTPWFPNKDDQKVKDFRKAYKDKYGKEPDQFAAQA
;
A
#
# COMPACT_ATOMS: atom_id res chain seq x y z
N VAL A 1 -6.50 -18.55 1.60
CA VAL A 1 -6.00 -17.23 1.17
C VAL A 1 -7.09 -16.57 0.36
N ILE A 2 -7.37 -15.29 0.59
CA ILE A 2 -8.32 -14.49 -0.20
C ILE A 2 -7.52 -13.47 -1.01
N VAL A 3 -7.87 -13.32 -2.28
CA VAL A 3 -7.24 -12.31 -3.15
C VAL A 3 -8.27 -11.21 -3.41
N VAL A 4 -7.91 -9.96 -3.13
CA VAL A 4 -8.78 -8.79 -3.33
C VAL A 4 -8.16 -7.89 -4.40
N ALA A 5 -8.87 -7.76 -5.52
CA ALA A 5 -8.50 -6.86 -6.60
C ALA A 5 -9.42 -5.64 -6.62
N SER A 6 -8.97 -4.55 -6.02
CA SER A 6 -9.68 -3.27 -6.00
C SER A 6 -8.71 -2.10 -5.82
N LEU A 7 -9.21 -0.87 -5.86
CA LEU A 7 -8.45 0.29 -5.39
C LEU A 7 -8.47 0.36 -3.86
N TYR A 8 -7.65 1.24 -3.30
CA TYR A 8 -7.41 1.33 -1.85
C TYR A 8 -8.68 1.65 -1.04
N GLN A 9 -9.61 2.44 -1.59
CA GLN A 9 -10.83 2.83 -0.88
C GLN A 9 -11.75 1.63 -0.68
N GLU A 10 -12.11 0.95 -1.76
CA GLU A 10 -12.97 -0.23 -1.73
C GLU A 10 -12.29 -1.38 -1.00
N GLY A 11 -10.99 -1.56 -1.22
CA GLY A 11 -10.19 -2.60 -0.58
C GLY A 11 -10.20 -2.47 0.94
N ALA A 12 -10.03 -1.25 1.44
CA ALA A 12 -10.06 -0.98 2.88
C ALA A 12 -11.44 -1.27 3.50
N LEU A 13 -12.53 -0.94 2.78
CA LEU A 13 -13.89 -1.25 3.23
C LEU A 13 -14.17 -2.75 3.22
N ILE A 14 -13.72 -3.46 2.18
CA ILE A 14 -13.78 -4.93 2.09
C ILE A 14 -13.04 -5.54 3.30
N MET A 15 -11.83 -5.08 3.60
CA MET A 15 -11.06 -5.59 4.73
C MET A 15 -11.76 -5.39 6.07
N LYS A 16 -12.35 -4.21 6.30
CA LYS A 16 -13.14 -3.96 7.52
C LYS A 16 -14.29 -4.96 7.65
N LYS A 17 -15.08 -5.13 6.59
CA LYS A 17 -16.21 -6.07 6.60
C LYS A 17 -15.77 -7.52 6.82
N MET A 18 -14.67 -7.94 6.19
CA MET A 18 -14.12 -9.28 6.43
C MET A 18 -13.77 -9.50 7.90
N ARG A 19 -13.07 -8.55 8.54
CA ARG A 19 -12.70 -8.67 9.96
C ARG A 19 -13.91 -8.60 10.89
N GLU A 20 -14.88 -7.73 10.61
CA GLU A 20 -16.17 -7.68 11.33
C GLU A 20 -16.92 -9.03 11.27
N MET A 21 -16.83 -9.75 10.15
CA MET A 21 -17.41 -11.07 9.96
C MET A 21 -16.59 -12.22 10.58
N GLY A 22 -15.51 -11.91 11.31
CA GLY A 22 -14.63 -12.92 11.92
C GLY A 22 -13.72 -13.64 10.93
N MET A 23 -13.57 -13.13 9.70
CA MET A 23 -12.71 -13.73 8.69
C MET A 23 -11.25 -13.31 8.92
N ASN A 24 -10.39 -14.28 9.28
CA ASN A 24 -8.99 -14.03 9.65
C ASN A 24 -7.97 -14.72 8.72
N GLN A 25 -8.41 -15.21 7.56
CA GLN A 25 -7.52 -15.81 6.57
C GLN A 25 -6.52 -14.78 6.02
N PRO A 26 -5.33 -15.21 5.55
CA PRO A 26 -4.41 -14.32 4.84
C PRO A 26 -5.06 -13.69 3.61
N VAL A 27 -4.80 -12.40 3.42
CA VAL A 27 -5.32 -11.61 2.28
C VAL A 27 -4.15 -11.11 1.44
N ILE A 28 -4.27 -11.32 0.12
CA ILE A 28 -3.37 -10.74 -0.86
C ILE A 28 -4.13 -9.62 -1.59
N GLY A 29 -3.63 -8.39 -1.48
CA GLY A 29 -4.13 -7.23 -2.19
C GLY A 29 -3.52 -7.09 -3.58
N SER A 30 -4.28 -6.51 -4.51
CA SER A 30 -3.73 -6.07 -5.79
C SER A 30 -2.87 -4.81 -5.63
N ASN A 31 -2.29 -4.35 -6.74
CA ASN A 31 -1.50 -3.12 -6.77
C ASN A 31 -2.23 -1.90 -6.19
N GLY A 32 -3.57 -1.88 -6.22
CA GLY A 32 -4.37 -0.79 -5.66
C GLY A 32 -4.19 -0.60 -4.15
N PHE A 33 -3.61 -1.57 -3.45
CA PHE A 33 -3.35 -1.50 -2.01
C PHE A 33 -1.99 -0.87 -1.67
N ASN A 34 -1.11 -0.64 -2.66
CA ASN A 34 0.22 -0.04 -2.47
C ASN A 34 0.15 1.48 -2.23
N SER A 35 -0.67 1.93 -1.29
CA SER A 35 -0.83 3.32 -0.88
C SER A 35 -0.94 3.44 0.64
N PRO A 36 -0.30 4.44 1.27
CA PRO A 36 -0.51 4.74 2.69
C PRO A 36 -1.98 4.98 3.06
N GLU A 37 -2.80 5.47 2.12
CA GLU A 37 -4.23 5.70 2.35
C GLU A 37 -5.01 4.40 2.58
N PHE A 38 -4.59 3.27 1.99
CA PHE A 38 -5.21 1.97 2.26
C PHE A 38 -5.11 1.63 3.76
N ILE A 39 -3.90 1.72 4.32
CA ILE A 39 -3.63 1.42 5.73
C ILE A 39 -4.42 2.36 6.64
N LYS A 40 -4.42 3.66 6.31
CA LYS A 40 -5.15 4.68 7.08
C LYS A 40 -6.65 4.42 7.10
N ILE A 41 -7.26 4.07 5.96
CA ILE A 41 -8.71 3.81 5.90
C ILE A 41 -9.03 2.49 6.59
N ALA A 42 -8.28 1.42 6.33
CA ALA A 42 -8.55 0.09 6.87
C ALA A 42 -8.27 -0.02 8.38
N GLY A 43 -7.33 0.74 8.92
CA GLY A 43 -6.90 0.65 10.31
C GLY A 43 -6.37 -0.75 10.63
N ALA A 44 -6.74 -1.29 11.80
CA ALA A 44 -6.34 -2.65 12.22
C ALA A 44 -6.77 -3.75 11.23
N ALA A 45 -7.75 -3.49 10.35
CA ALA A 45 -8.14 -4.46 9.33
C ALA A 45 -7.08 -4.66 8.24
N ALA A 46 -6.11 -3.76 8.10
CA ALA A 46 -4.97 -3.91 7.18
C ALA A 46 -3.92 -4.90 7.68
N ASP A 47 -3.94 -5.26 8.96
CA ASP A 47 -2.90 -6.09 9.55
C ASP A 47 -2.86 -7.47 8.87
N GLY A 48 -1.65 -7.86 8.45
CA GLY A 48 -1.38 -9.11 7.75
C GLY A 48 -1.79 -9.13 6.28
N VAL A 49 -2.25 -8.02 5.70
CA VAL A 49 -2.48 -7.91 4.25
C VAL A 49 -1.13 -7.88 3.52
N ILE A 50 -0.98 -8.74 2.53
CA ILE A 50 0.22 -8.86 1.70
C ILE A 50 -0.04 -8.20 0.35
N VAL A 51 0.89 -7.40 -0.13
CA VAL A 51 0.80 -6.76 -1.45
C VAL A 51 2.15 -6.89 -2.16
N GLY A 52 2.11 -7.30 -3.42
CA GLY A 52 3.29 -7.27 -4.28
C GLY A 52 3.61 -5.85 -4.70
N THR A 53 4.86 -5.42 -4.57
CA THR A 53 5.32 -4.09 -4.99
C THR A 53 6.64 -4.15 -5.77
N PRO A 54 6.76 -3.42 -6.91
CA PRO A 54 8.03 -3.17 -7.58
C PRO A 54 8.82 -2.00 -6.96
N TRP A 55 8.30 -1.31 -5.94
CA TRP A 55 8.96 -0.17 -5.31
C TRP A 55 9.45 -0.50 -3.91
N PHE A 56 10.74 -0.30 -3.68
CA PHE A 56 11.36 -0.46 -2.36
C PHE A 56 12.15 0.80 -2.01
N PRO A 57 11.59 1.73 -1.21
CA PRO A 57 12.21 3.02 -0.93
C PRO A 57 13.49 2.94 -0.09
N ASN A 58 13.71 1.80 0.58
CA ASN A 58 14.90 1.53 1.40
C ASN A 58 15.98 0.75 0.63
N LYS A 59 15.82 0.55 -0.68
CA LYS A 59 16.86 -0.02 -1.51
C LYS A 59 18.10 0.89 -1.44
N ASP A 60 19.25 0.31 -1.15
CA ASP A 60 20.52 1.04 -1.15
C ASP A 60 21.02 1.25 -2.59
N ASP A 61 20.36 2.18 -3.28
CA ASP A 61 20.60 2.51 -4.68
C ASP A 61 20.53 4.02 -4.84
N GLN A 62 21.54 4.62 -5.48
CA GLN A 62 21.64 6.08 -5.58
C GLN A 62 20.45 6.67 -6.32
N LYS A 63 19.91 6.00 -7.34
CA LYS A 63 18.73 6.47 -8.09
C LYS A 63 17.49 6.56 -7.20
N VAL A 64 17.35 5.60 -6.27
CA VAL A 64 16.24 5.59 -5.29
C VAL A 64 16.40 6.75 -4.31
N LYS A 65 17.60 6.99 -3.79
CA LYS A 65 17.89 8.12 -2.89
C LYS A 65 17.63 9.47 -3.55
N ASP A 66 18.09 9.65 -4.79
CA ASP A 66 17.93 10.89 -5.55
C ASP A 66 16.46 11.18 -5.85
N PHE A 67 15.71 10.17 -6.32
CA PHE A 67 14.28 10.31 -6.59
C PHE A 67 13.50 10.67 -5.31
N ARG A 68 13.75 9.96 -4.20
CA ARG A 68 13.09 10.25 -2.91
C ARG A 68 13.34 11.67 -2.46
N LYS A 69 14.59 12.15 -2.56
CA LYS A 69 14.95 13.52 -2.20
C LYS A 69 14.20 14.53 -3.08
N ALA A 70 14.27 14.37 -4.40
CA ALA A 70 13.62 15.30 -5.33
C ALA A 70 12.09 15.34 -5.15
N TYR A 71 11.46 14.17 -4.94
CA TYR A 71 10.02 14.08 -4.70
C TYR A 71 9.63 14.77 -3.39
N LYS A 72 10.39 14.52 -2.31
CA LYS A 72 10.14 15.14 -1.01
C LYS A 72 10.34 16.66 -1.04
N ASP A 73 11.37 17.15 -1.72
CA ASP A 73 11.61 18.59 -1.87
C ASP A 73 10.47 19.28 -2.63
N LYS A 74 9.87 18.59 -3.62
CA LYS A 74 8.78 19.13 -4.45
C LYS A 74 7.39 19.03 -3.80
N TYR A 75 7.10 17.93 -3.12
CA TYR A 75 5.75 17.59 -2.67
C TYR A 75 5.58 17.53 -1.14
N GLY A 76 6.67 17.68 -0.36
CA GLY A 76 6.64 17.68 1.10
C GLY A 76 6.32 16.33 1.75
N LYS A 77 6.29 15.25 0.97
CA LYS A 77 5.98 13.88 1.44
C LYS A 77 6.84 12.85 0.73
N GLU A 78 6.98 11.66 1.33
CA GLU A 78 7.68 10.55 0.68
C GLU A 78 6.89 10.03 -0.53
N PRO A 79 7.57 9.57 -1.60
CA PRO A 79 6.88 8.95 -2.73
C PRO A 79 6.35 7.56 -2.36
N ASP A 80 5.13 7.29 -2.79
CA ASP A 80 4.59 5.93 -2.84
C ASP A 80 4.99 5.24 -4.15
N GLN A 81 4.52 4.01 -4.33
CA GLN A 81 4.82 3.26 -5.54
C GLN A 81 4.29 3.95 -6.81
N PHE A 82 3.08 4.51 -6.76
CA PHE A 82 2.49 5.15 -7.93
C PHE A 82 3.32 6.35 -8.37
N ALA A 83 3.82 7.13 -7.42
CA ALA A 83 4.76 8.20 -7.69
C ALA A 83 6.08 7.70 -8.33
N ALA A 84 6.59 6.55 -7.90
CA ALA A 84 7.83 5.98 -8.43
C ALA A 84 7.69 5.41 -9.85
N GLN A 85 6.46 5.15 -10.32
CA GLN A 85 6.16 4.59 -11.64
C GLN A 85 5.73 5.63 -12.68
N ALA A 86 5.45 6.86 -12.26
CA ALA A 86 5.04 7.97 -13.12
C ALA A 86 6.24 8.63 -13.81
#